data_AF-E9IWD5-F1
#
_entry.id   AF-E9IWD5-F1
#
_cell.length_a   1.000
_cell.length_b   1.000
_cell.length_c   1.000
_cell.angle_alpha   90.00
_cell.angle_beta   90.00
_cell.angle_gamma   90.00
#
_symmetry.space_group_name_H-M   'P 1'
#
loop_
_entity.id
_entity.type
_entity.pdbx_description
1 polymer ?
#
loop_
_entity_poly.entity_id
_entity_poly.type
_entity_poly.pdbx_seq_one_letter_code
_entity_poly.pdbx_strand_id
1 'polypeptide(L)'
;ETYSHQLNNLFHEIRGLQQKAKLNLEKAKQKSKQNYDKRVKPVTFQPGDNVFLLNDLKTSKFTSEYVGPYRVLEVIDRNVTLEIRSATWIVHSNKLKKAYLSESG
;
A
#
# COMPACT_ATOMS: atom_id res chain seq x y z
N GLU A 1 -19.14 -10.00 51.24
CA GLU A 1 -17.79 -10.02 50.63
C GLU A 1 -17.72 -10.72 49.27
N THR A 2 -18.64 -11.65 48.95
CA THR A 2 -18.66 -12.45 47.70
C THR A 2 -18.77 -11.64 46.40
N TYR A 3 -19.56 -10.56 46.39
CA TYR A 3 -19.75 -9.71 45.21
C TYR A 3 -18.47 -8.99 44.76
N SER A 4 -17.69 -8.47 45.72
CA SER A 4 -16.42 -7.80 45.44
C SER A 4 -15.40 -8.76 44.82
N HIS A 5 -15.36 -10.00 45.30
CA HIS A 5 -14.48 -11.03 44.73
C HIS A 5 -14.87 -11.39 43.28
N GLN A 6 -16.17 -11.51 43.00
CA GLN A 6 -16.68 -11.75 41.65
C GLN A 6 -16.32 -10.63 40.68
N LEU A 7 -16.46 -9.37 41.10
CA LEU A 7 -16.07 -8.22 40.28
C LEU A 7 -14.56 -8.17 40.02
N ASN A 8 -13.74 -8.45 41.03
CA ASN A 8 -12.29 -8.49 40.87
C ASN A 8 -11.84 -9.57 39.89
N ASN A 9 -12.45 -10.75 39.95
CA ASN A 9 -12.16 -11.84 39.01
C ASN A 9 -12.53 -11.44 37.58
N LEU A 10 -13.70 -10.84 37.37
CA LEU A 10 -14.12 -10.34 36.06
C LEU A 10 -13.15 -9.29 35.50
N PHE A 11 -12.73 -8.32 36.34
CA PHE A 11 -11.74 -7.33 35.93
C PHE A 11 -10.40 -7.96 35.56
N HIS A 12 -9.95 -8.96 36.30
CA HIS A 12 -8.73 -9.67 36.03
C HIS A 12 -8.80 -10.43 34.69
N GLU A 13 -9.92 -11.11 34.42
CA GLU A 13 -10.15 -11.82 33.15
C GLU A 13 -10.17 -10.86 31.96
N ILE A 14 -10.90 -9.75 32.06
CA ILE A 14 -10.97 -8.72 31.00
C ILE A 14 -9.58 -8.17 30.71
N ARG A 15 -8.80 -7.84 31.75
CA ARG A 15 -7.42 -7.36 31.59
C ARG A 15 -6.53 -8.41 30.92
N GLY A 16 -6.65 -9.67 31.33
CA GLY A 16 -5.91 -10.79 30.72
C GLY A 16 -6.24 -10.96 29.24
N LEU A 17 -7.52 -10.85 28.87
CA LEU A 17 -7.97 -10.90 27.48
C LEU A 17 -7.43 -9.73 26.65
N GLN A 18 -7.50 -8.51 27.20
CA GLN A 18 -6.97 -7.30 26.54
C GLN A 18 -5.46 -7.41 26.30
N GLN A 19 -4.70 -7.90 27.28
CA GLN A 19 -3.26 -8.12 27.13
C GLN A 19 -2.96 -9.15 26.04
N LYS A 20 -3.67 -10.29 26.01
CA LYS A 20 -3.52 -11.31 24.97
C LYS A 20 -3.85 -10.75 23.58
N ALA A 21 -4.94 -9.98 23.47
CA ALA A 21 -5.32 -9.33 22.21
C ALA A 21 -4.24 -8.37 21.71
N LYS A 22 -3.66 -7.56 22.62
CA LYS A 22 -2.55 -6.65 22.29
C LYS A 22 -1.32 -7.41 21.77
N LEU A 23 -0.89 -8.47 22.46
CA LEU A 23 0.25 -9.28 22.04
C LEU A 23 0.02 -9.94 20.67
N ASN A 24 -1.19 -10.43 20.42
CA ASN A 24 -1.53 -11.02 19.13
C ASN A 24 -1.50 -9.98 18.00
N LEU A 25 -1.98 -8.78 18.27
CA LEU A 25 -1.95 -7.66 17.33
C LEU A 25 -0.52 -7.25 17.00
N GLU A 26 0.36 -7.17 18.00
CA GLU A 26 1.79 -6.87 17.80
C GLU A 26 2.48 -7.96 16.95
N LYS A 27 2.27 -9.24 17.27
CA LYS A 27 2.81 -10.37 16.49
C LYS A 27 2.29 -10.36 15.06
N ALA A 28 1.01 -10.10 14.86
CA ALA A 28 0.40 -10.00 13.53
C ALA A 28 1.02 -8.86 12.70
N LYS A 29 1.20 -7.68 13.31
CA LYS A 29 1.89 -6.54 12.67
C LYS A 29 3.31 -6.89 12.26
N GLN A 30 4.08 -7.51 13.17
CA GLN A 30 5.45 -7.91 12.88
C GLN A 30 5.53 -8.91 11.73
N LYS A 31 4.68 -9.94 11.75
CA LYS A 31 4.61 -10.95 10.67
C LYS A 31 4.21 -10.33 9.34
N SER A 32 3.22 -9.44 9.35
CA SER A 32 2.79 -8.71 8.16
C SER A 32 3.93 -7.89 7.57
N LYS A 33 4.67 -7.14 8.39
CA LYS A 33 5.84 -6.37 7.97
C LYS A 33 6.92 -7.27 7.37
N GLN A 34 7.29 -8.35 8.05
CA GLN A 34 8.30 -9.29 7.54
C GLN A 34 7.90 -9.89 6.20
N ASN A 35 6.64 -10.29 6.05
CA ASN A 35 6.13 -10.85 4.80
C ASN A 35 6.10 -9.80 3.68
N TYR A 36 5.76 -8.55 4.01
CA TYR A 36 5.80 -7.45 3.06
C TYR A 36 7.25 -7.21 2.61
N ASP A 37 8.17 -6.97 3.54
CA ASP A 37 9.59 -6.69 3.26
C ASP A 37 10.23 -7.81 2.40
N LYS A 38 9.87 -9.08 2.63
CA LYS A 38 10.32 -10.22 1.82
C LYS A 38 9.77 -10.26 0.39
N ARG A 39 8.57 -9.72 0.16
CA ARG A 39 7.84 -9.79 -1.12
C ARG A 39 7.97 -8.52 -1.96
N VAL A 40 8.40 -7.40 -1.36
CA VAL A 40 8.60 -6.14 -2.06
C VAL A 40 9.69 -6.32 -3.10
N LYS A 41 9.32 -6.15 -4.37
CA LYS A 41 10.27 -5.99 -5.47
C LYS A 41 10.38 -4.49 -5.74
N PRO A 42 11.52 -3.84 -5.44
CA PRO A 42 11.67 -2.43 -5.71
C PRO A 42 11.63 -2.19 -7.22
N VAL A 43 10.66 -1.41 -7.68
CA VAL A 43 10.59 -0.93 -9.06
C VAL A 43 11.13 0.50 -9.06
N THR A 44 12.28 0.70 -9.71
CA THR A 44 12.88 2.03 -9.88
C THR A 44 12.43 2.63 -11.21
N PHE A 45 11.97 3.87 -11.18
CA PHE A 45 11.62 4.64 -12.38
C PHE A 45 12.71 5.66 -12.66
N GLN A 46 12.95 5.98 -13.92
CA GLN A 46 13.87 7.03 -14.32
C GLN A 46 13.09 8.19 -14.97
N PRO A 47 13.53 9.45 -14.79
CA PRO A 47 13.01 10.58 -15.56
C PRO A 47 13.10 10.27 -17.07
N GLY A 48 11.99 10.46 -17.78
CA GLY A 48 11.86 10.12 -19.20
C GLY A 48 11.20 8.77 -19.48
N ASP A 49 11.07 7.87 -18.50
CA ASP A 49 10.34 6.61 -18.67
C ASP A 49 8.85 6.86 -18.93
N ASN A 50 8.24 5.98 -19.72
CA ASN A 50 6.79 5.92 -19.87
C ASN A 50 6.19 4.92 -18.87
N VAL A 51 5.14 5.32 -18.16
CA VAL A 51 4.50 4.52 -17.11
C VAL A 51 2.98 4.56 -17.22
N PHE A 52 2.36 3.44 -16.86
CA PHE A 52 0.92 3.28 -16.72
C PHE A 52 0.49 3.62 -15.29
N LEU A 53 -0.54 4.45 -15.15
CA LEU A 53 -1.12 4.82 -13.86
C LEU A 53 -2.33 3.94 -13.53
N LEU A 54 -2.40 3.44 -12.29
CA LEU A 54 -3.55 2.69 -11.80
C LEU A 54 -4.82 3.56 -11.77
N ASN A 55 -5.90 3.04 -12.33
CA ASN A 55 -7.20 3.71 -12.39
C ASN A 55 -8.00 3.46 -11.11
N ASP A 56 -7.93 4.37 -10.15
CA ASP A 56 -8.73 4.30 -8.92
C ASP A 56 -10.26 4.46 -9.19
N LEU A 57 -10.63 5.04 -10.33
CA LEU A 57 -12.03 5.28 -10.74
C LEU A 57 -12.62 4.12 -11.54
N LYS A 58 -12.11 2.90 -11.36
CA LYS A 58 -12.63 1.71 -12.05
C LYS A 58 -14.07 1.42 -11.61
N THR A 59 -15.03 1.88 -12.39
CA THR A 59 -16.47 1.72 -12.11
C THR A 59 -17.06 0.43 -12.66
N SER A 60 -16.42 -0.20 -13.65
CA SER A 60 -16.93 -1.39 -14.33
C SER A 60 -15.90 -2.50 -14.46
N LYS A 61 -16.35 -3.75 -14.55
CA LYS A 61 -15.49 -4.94 -14.70
C LYS A 61 -14.64 -4.89 -15.97
N PHE A 62 -15.13 -4.19 -17.02
CA PHE A 62 -14.51 -4.12 -18.34
C PHE A 62 -13.66 -2.85 -18.59
N THR A 63 -13.60 -1.91 -17.63
CA THR A 63 -12.72 -0.75 -17.79
C THR A 63 -11.27 -1.14 -17.50
N SER A 64 -10.34 -0.61 -18.31
CA SER A 64 -8.91 -0.83 -18.10
C SER A 64 -8.49 -0.43 -16.68
N GLU A 65 -7.74 -1.32 -16.04
CA GLU A 65 -7.20 -1.09 -14.70
C GLU A 65 -6.09 -0.05 -14.69
N TYR A 66 -5.44 0.17 -15.84
CA TYR A 66 -4.38 1.15 -16.00
C TYR A 66 -4.70 2.14 -17.12
N VAL A 67 -4.30 3.39 -16.95
CA VAL A 67 -4.52 4.47 -17.91
C VAL A 67 -3.19 4.99 -18.42
N GLY A 68 -3.12 5.15 -19.75
CA GLY A 68 -2.10 5.89 -20.51
C GLY A 68 -0.67 5.36 -20.39
N PRO A 69 0.21 5.57 -21.37
CA PRO A 69 1.60 5.83 -21.05
C PRO A 69 1.74 7.31 -20.69
N TYR A 70 2.09 7.60 -19.45
CA TYR A 70 2.44 8.93 -18.97
C TYR A 70 3.95 9.04 -18.81
N ARG A 71 4.50 10.21 -19.11
CA ARG A 71 5.93 10.45 -18.99
C ARG A 71 6.29 10.81 -17.56
N VAL A 72 7.35 10.19 -17.04
CA VAL A 72 7.96 10.55 -15.76
C VAL A 72 8.81 11.80 -15.94
N LEU A 73 8.54 12.83 -15.15
CA LEU A 73 9.34 14.06 -15.10
C LEU A 73 10.43 13.98 -14.04
N GLU A 74 10.07 13.51 -12.85
CA GLU A 74 10.96 13.47 -11.69
C GLU A 74 10.60 12.31 -10.77
N VAL A 75 11.59 11.79 -10.04
CA VAL A 75 11.42 10.74 -9.03
C VAL A 75 12.06 11.21 -7.73
N ILE A 76 11.26 11.34 -6.67
CA ILE A 76 11.69 11.72 -5.33
C ILE A 76 11.35 10.56 -4.38
N ASP A 77 12.36 9.77 -4.02
CA ASP A 77 12.23 8.55 -3.21
C ASP A 77 11.18 7.57 -3.80
N ARG A 78 9.98 7.52 -3.22
CA ARG A 78 8.87 6.67 -3.68
C ARG A 78 7.78 7.44 -4.44
N ASN A 79 7.89 8.75 -4.52
CA ASN A 79 6.94 9.59 -5.24
C ASN A 79 7.50 9.92 -6.62
N VAL A 80 6.62 9.89 -7.62
CA VAL A 80 6.95 10.11 -9.02
C VAL A 80 6.05 11.20 -9.56
N THR A 81 6.66 12.22 -10.16
CA THR A 81 5.94 13.31 -10.82
C THR A 81 5.71 12.93 -12.28
N LEU A 82 4.44 12.87 -12.68
CA LEU A 82 3.99 12.54 -14.02
C LEU A 82 3.47 13.77 -14.75
N GLU A 83 3.64 13.79 -16.06
CA GLU A 83 2.96 14.72 -16.94
C GLU A 83 1.68 14.08 -17.49
N ILE A 84 0.52 14.63 -17.12
CA ILE A 84 -0.80 14.19 -17.58
C ILE A 84 -1.49 15.38 -18.23
N ARG A 85 -1.69 15.34 -19.55
CA ARG A 85 -2.40 16.38 -20.31
C ARG A 85 -1.92 17.81 -19.98
N SER A 86 -0.60 17.99 -19.91
CA SER A 86 0.08 19.27 -19.57
C SER A 86 -0.06 19.74 -18.12
N ALA A 87 -0.58 18.91 -17.22
CA ALA A 87 -0.54 19.13 -15.77
C ALA A 87 0.41 18.14 -15.09
N THR A 88 1.01 18.54 -13.98
CA THR A 88 1.91 17.69 -13.19
C THR A 88 1.17 17.03 -12.02
N TRP A 89 1.40 15.73 -11.85
CA TRP A 89 0.75 14.93 -10.81
C TRP A 89 1.78 14.15 -10.03
N ILE A 90 1.74 14.24 -8.70
CA ILE A 90 2.64 13.48 -7.82
C ILE A 90 1.92 12.20 -7.40
N VAL A 91 2.50 11.05 -7.73
CA VAL A 91 1.92 9.75 -7.47
C VAL A 91 2.94 8.81 -6.82
N HIS A 92 2.51 7.98 -5.88
CA HIS A 92 3.37 6.96 -5.30
C HIS A 92 3.70 5.86 -6.33
N SER A 93 4.95 5.42 -6.37
CA SER A 93 5.52 4.41 -7.26
C SER A 93 4.70 3.11 -7.35
N ASN A 94 4.13 2.67 -6.23
CA ASN A 94 3.23 1.51 -6.16
C ASN A 94 1.99 1.58 -7.09
N LYS A 95 1.53 2.78 -7.46
CA LYS A 95 0.41 2.97 -8.39
C LYS A 95 0.84 2.99 -9.85
N LEU A 96 2.13 2.81 -10.11
CA LEU A 96 2.73 2.91 -11.44
C LEU A 96 3.23 1.56 -11.92
N LYS A 97 3.13 1.36 -13.22
CA LYS A 97 3.66 0.18 -13.90
C LYS A 97 4.47 0.63 -15.10
N LYS A 98 5.69 0.08 -15.28
CA LYS A 98 6.52 0.43 -16.45
C LYS A 98 5.82 0.06 -17.75
N ALA A 99 5.81 0.99 -18.70
CA ALA A 99 5.38 0.72 -20.07
C ALA A 99 6.59 0.26 -20.88
N TYR A 100 6.52 -0.94 -21.43
CA TYR A 100 7.51 -1.41 -22.40
C TYR A 100 6.95 -1.13 -23.79
N LEU A 101 7.28 0.04 -24.33
CA LEU A 101 7.01 0.35 -25.73
C LEU A 101 8.08 -0.39 -26.55
N SER A 102 7.75 -1.56 -27.09
CA SER A 102 8.57 -2.14 -28.14
C SER A 102 8.37 -1.26 -29.38
N GLU A 103 9.43 -0.60 -29.84
CA GLU A 103 9.42 0.02 -31.15
C GLU A 103 9.12 -1.06 -32.18
N SER A 104 7.96 -0.97 -32.82
CA SER A 104 7.65 -1.78 -34.00
C SER A 104 8.63 -1.35 -35.09
N GLY A 105 9.59 -2.23 -35.40
CA GLY A 105 10.45 -2.10 -36.57
C GLY A 105 9.69 -2.23 -37.88
#